data_AF-A0A815MD92-F1
#
_entry.id   AF-A0A815MD92-F1
#
_cell.length_a   1.000
_cell.length_b   1.000
_cell.length_c   1.000
_cell.angle_alpha   90.00
_cell.angle_beta   90.00
_cell.angle_gamma   90.00
#
_symmetry.space_group_name_H-M   'P 1'
#
loop_
_entity.id
_entity.type
_entity.pdbx_description
1 polymer ?
#
loop_
_entity_poly.entity_id
_entity_poly.type
_entity_poly.pdbx_seq_one_letter_code
_entity_poly.pdbx_strand_id
1 'polypeptide(L)'
;MFDCLAVYGFVTISVNRCFAVVYPQKRFFKKLSWCFISAGIQWMLAIILPVPVFVACYMVYIEGNLLLVPLVGPYEFFIVLILPAVIFTISNGIIYFTVRASSRRVHTIAANISGSSTTERLSSRDISLLKHIVFVFIIYMTGWSPIYIAAVSGLTSDMPEWLYYLLQLPAAISFIIVLLDLLWYNHEVRQYLKEKFIKWLHIQ
;
A
#
# COMPACT_ATOMS: atom_id res chain seq x y z
N MET A 1 2.14 -6.66 -13.47
CA MET A 1 2.85 -5.37 -13.55
C MET A 1 2.10 -4.24 -12.84
N PHE A 2 0.79 -4.05 -13.07
CA PHE A 2 -0.02 -3.06 -12.33
C PHE A 2 -0.06 -3.31 -10.82
N ASP A 3 0.00 -4.56 -10.39
CA ASP A 3 -0.13 -4.94 -8.97
C ASP A 3 1.11 -4.54 -8.16
N CYS A 4 2.30 -4.66 -8.76
CA CYS A 4 3.54 -4.13 -8.19
C CYS A 4 3.45 -2.61 -7.99
N LEU A 5 2.89 -1.87 -8.94
CA LEU A 5 2.75 -0.43 -8.79
C LEU A 5 1.88 -0.08 -7.56
N ALA A 6 0.72 -0.72 -7.42
CA ALA A 6 -0.20 -0.46 -6.31
C ALA A 6 0.38 -0.88 -4.95
N VAL A 7 0.94 -2.09 -4.84
CA VAL A 7 1.45 -2.59 -3.55
C VAL A 7 2.66 -1.79 -3.06
N TYR A 8 3.58 -1.42 -3.96
CA TYR A 8 4.73 -0.60 -3.60
C TYR A 8 4.33 0.86 -3.34
N GLY A 9 3.18 1.31 -3.84
CA GLY A 9 2.54 2.56 -3.42
C GLY A 9 2.22 2.59 -1.93
N PHE A 10 1.57 1.53 -1.41
CA PHE A 10 1.31 1.39 0.03
C PHE A 10 2.59 1.36 0.87
N VAL A 11 3.58 0.59 0.43
CA VAL A 11 4.90 0.52 1.09
C VAL A 11 5.53 1.90 1.16
N THR A 12 5.54 2.64 0.05
CA THR A 12 6.15 3.97 -0.04
C THR A 12 5.46 4.97 0.87
N ILE A 13 4.13 4.96 0.94
CA ILE A 13 3.35 5.78 1.88
C ILE A 13 3.74 5.48 3.32
N SER A 14 3.82 4.19 3.70
CA SER A 14 4.20 3.78 5.05
C SER A 14 5.65 4.12 5.41
N VAL A 15 6.60 3.93 4.48
CA VAL A 15 8.01 4.27 4.68
C VAL A 15 8.19 5.79 4.82
N ASN A 16 7.52 6.59 3.98
CA ASN A 16 7.56 8.04 4.08
C ASN A 16 7.00 8.54 5.41
N ARG A 17 5.86 7.98 5.86
CA ARG A 17 5.33 8.27 7.19
C ARG A 17 6.30 7.84 8.28
N CYS A 18 6.94 6.68 8.15
CA CYS A 18 7.91 6.19 9.13
C CYS A 18 9.04 7.20 9.30
N PHE A 19 9.65 7.67 8.21
CA PHE A 19 10.70 8.70 8.29
C PHE A 19 10.21 10.02 8.86
N ALA A 20 9.00 10.47 8.49
CA ALA A 20 8.43 11.70 9.01
C ALA A 20 8.13 11.66 10.52
N VAL A 21 7.76 10.49 11.04
CA VAL A 21 7.45 10.26 12.47
C VAL A 21 8.72 10.01 13.28
N VAL A 22 9.65 9.20 12.80
CA VAL A 22 10.89 8.85 13.50
C VAL A 22 11.88 10.02 13.53
N TYR A 23 11.93 10.83 12.47
CA TYR A 23 12.85 11.97 12.36
C TYR A 23 12.11 13.32 12.32
N PRO A 24 11.37 13.70 13.39
CA PRO A 24 10.51 14.88 13.36
C PRO A 24 11.28 16.19 13.16
N GLN A 25 12.56 16.24 13.57
CA GLN A 25 13.45 17.39 13.43
C GLN A 25 13.99 17.57 12.01
N LYS A 26 14.01 16.51 11.19
CA LYS A 26 14.50 16.56 9.81
C LYS A 26 13.36 17.00 8.89
N ARG A 27 13.22 18.32 8.69
CA ARG A 27 12.19 18.92 7.81
C ARG A 27 12.21 18.37 6.37
N PHE A 28 13.35 17.84 5.92
CA PHE A 28 13.52 17.23 4.60
C PHE A 28 12.46 16.17 4.28
N PHE A 29 12.18 15.24 5.21
CA PHE A 29 11.21 14.16 5.00
C PHE A 29 9.74 14.63 4.94
N LYS A 30 9.48 15.90 5.24
CA LYS A 30 8.15 16.52 5.17
C LYS A 30 7.99 17.39 3.92
N LYS A 31 9.04 17.56 3.11
CA LYS A 31 8.99 18.37 1.89
C LYS A 31 8.33 17.60 0.75
N LEU A 32 7.60 18.32 -0.10
CA LEU A 32 7.00 17.76 -1.32
C LEU A 32 8.05 17.14 -2.26
N SER A 33 9.27 17.69 -2.30
CA SER A 33 10.39 17.14 -3.07
C SER A 33 10.73 15.71 -2.65
N TRP A 34 10.66 15.39 -1.35
CA TRP A 34 10.88 14.02 -0.86
C TRP A 34 9.78 13.08 -1.33
N CYS A 35 8.52 13.53 -1.34
CA CYS A 35 7.41 12.76 -1.88
C CYS A 35 7.67 12.41 -3.37
N PHE A 36 8.11 13.36 -4.19
CA PHE A 36 8.42 13.09 -5.59
C PHE A 36 9.59 12.11 -5.76
N ILE A 37 10.66 12.25 -4.97
CA ILE A 37 11.78 11.30 -5.00
C ILE A 37 11.30 9.89 -4.63
N SER A 38 10.51 9.76 -3.56
CA SER A 38 9.98 8.48 -3.11
C SER A 38 9.05 7.84 -4.14
N ALA A 39 8.21 8.64 -4.80
CA ALA A 39 7.37 8.16 -5.90
C ALA A 39 8.23 7.69 -7.07
N GLY A 40 9.26 8.47 -7.47
CA GLY A 40 10.20 8.05 -8.51
C GLY A 40 10.86 6.70 -8.19
N ILE A 41 11.31 6.49 -6.95
CA ILE A 41 11.88 5.21 -6.51
C ILE A 41 10.85 4.09 -6.60
N GLN A 42 9.61 4.34 -6.17
CA GLN A 42 8.52 3.37 -6.24
C GLN A 42 8.19 2.94 -7.67
N TRP A 43 8.16 3.88 -8.62
CA TRP A 43 8.00 3.57 -10.04
C TRP A 43 9.15 2.73 -10.58
N MET A 44 10.40 3.06 -10.23
CA MET A 44 11.56 2.27 -10.63
C MET A 44 11.49 0.84 -10.09
N LEU A 45 11.10 0.64 -8.83
CA LEU A 45 10.90 -0.69 -8.25
C LEU A 45 9.78 -1.46 -8.97
N ALA A 46 8.67 -0.80 -9.26
CA ALA A 46 7.54 -1.40 -9.96
C ALA A 46 7.88 -1.83 -11.40
N ILE A 47 8.90 -1.22 -12.02
CA ILE A 47 9.41 -1.60 -13.34
C ILE A 47 10.46 -2.70 -13.22
N ILE A 48 11.42 -2.58 -12.30
CA ILE A 48 12.58 -3.47 -12.19
C ILE A 48 12.18 -4.85 -11.65
N LEU A 49 11.35 -4.89 -10.61
CA LEU A 49 11.01 -6.15 -9.93
C LEU A 49 10.25 -7.16 -10.81
N PRO A 50 9.36 -6.75 -11.72
CA PRO A 50 8.72 -7.68 -12.66
C PRO A 50 9.60 -8.16 -13.82
N VAL A 51 10.78 -7.54 -14.07
CA VAL A 51 11.62 -7.91 -15.23
C VAL A 51 11.98 -9.39 -15.26
N PRO A 52 12.41 -10.04 -14.16
CA PRO A 52 12.73 -11.47 -14.18
C PRO A 52 11.54 -12.35 -14.57
N VAL A 53 10.32 -12.00 -14.15
CA VAL A 53 9.10 -12.69 -14.56
C VAL A 53 8.86 -12.51 -16.06
N PHE A 54 8.99 -11.29 -16.57
CA PHE A 54 8.82 -11.02 -17.99
C PHE A 54 9.82 -11.79 -18.85
N VAL A 55 11.10 -11.81 -18.46
CA VAL A 55 12.14 -12.58 -19.15
C VAL A 55 11.84 -14.08 -19.09
N ALA A 56 11.46 -14.62 -17.93
CA ALA A 56 11.11 -16.03 -17.79
C ALA A 56 9.93 -16.41 -18.69
N CYS A 57 8.86 -15.60 -18.74
CA CYS A 57 7.74 -15.81 -19.65
C CYS A 57 8.21 -15.79 -21.12
N TYR A 58 9.04 -14.82 -21.51
CA TYR A 58 9.58 -14.75 -22.87
C TYR A 58 10.35 -16.02 -23.26
N MET A 59 11.24 -16.51 -22.39
CA MET A 59 12.01 -17.74 -22.64
C MET A 59 11.12 -18.99 -22.75
N VAL A 60 10.03 -19.04 -21.98
CA VAL A 60 9.07 -20.16 -22.05
C VAL A 60 8.28 -20.12 -23.36
N TYR A 61 7.74 -18.96 -23.75
CA TYR A 61 6.87 -18.84 -24.92
C TYR A 61 7.63 -18.85 -26.25
N ILE A 62 8.84 -18.30 -26.30
CA ILE A 62 9.60 -18.15 -27.55
C ILE A 62 10.66 -19.25 -27.71
N GLU A 63 11.40 -19.56 -26.65
CA GLU A 63 12.50 -20.53 -26.71
C GLU A 63 12.10 -21.93 -26.26
N GLY A 64 10.88 -22.11 -25.74
CA GLY A 64 10.40 -23.39 -25.22
C GLY A 64 11.14 -23.85 -23.95
N ASN A 65 11.85 -22.95 -23.28
CA ASN A 65 12.67 -23.30 -22.12
C ASN A 65 11.81 -23.40 -20.85
N LEU A 66 11.38 -24.62 -20.53
CA LEU A 66 10.50 -24.93 -19.39
C LEU A 66 11.19 -24.88 -18.02
N LEU A 67 12.52 -24.72 -17.96
CA LEU A 67 13.31 -24.80 -16.73
C LEU A 67 12.97 -23.67 -15.74
N LEU A 68 12.45 -22.54 -16.23
CA LEU A 68 12.12 -21.37 -15.42
C LEU A 68 10.68 -21.34 -14.90
N VAL A 69 9.77 -22.14 -15.49
CA VAL A 69 8.34 -22.18 -15.13
C VAL A 69 8.09 -22.37 -13.62
N PRO A 70 8.73 -23.32 -12.91
CA PRO A 70 8.45 -23.54 -11.49
C PRO A 70 8.95 -22.40 -10.58
N LEU A 71 9.81 -21.51 -11.08
CA LEU A 71 10.38 -20.41 -10.30
C LEU A 71 9.54 -19.12 -10.39
N VAL A 72 8.72 -18.97 -11.44
CA VAL A 72 7.95 -17.73 -11.69
C VAL A 72 6.91 -17.49 -10.61
N GLY A 73 6.07 -18.49 -10.30
CA GLY A 73 5.00 -18.36 -9.29
C GLY A 73 5.53 -17.98 -7.90
N PRO A 74 6.50 -18.72 -7.33
CA PRO A 74 7.14 -18.39 -6.05
C PRO A 74 7.79 -17.00 -6.03
N TYR A 75 8.46 -16.60 -7.11
CA TYR A 75 9.08 -15.29 -7.20
C TYR A 75 8.03 -14.17 -7.19
N GLU A 76 6.97 -14.31 -7.99
CA GLU A 76 5.89 -13.33 -8.06
C GLU A 76 5.17 -13.18 -6.72
N PHE A 77 4.85 -14.29 -6.06
CA PHE A 77 4.30 -14.31 -4.71
C PHE A 77 5.22 -13.59 -3.70
N PHE A 78 6.53 -13.80 -3.80
CA PHE A 78 7.47 -13.14 -2.92
C PHE A 78 7.50 -11.61 -3.12
N ILE A 79 7.62 -11.14 -4.36
CA ILE A 79 7.75 -9.70 -4.65
C ILE A 79 6.43 -8.93 -4.48
N VAL A 80 5.28 -9.56 -4.69
CA VAL A 80 3.96 -8.91 -4.60
C VAL A 80 3.32 -9.04 -3.22
N LEU A 81 3.53 -10.14 -2.51
CA LEU A 81 2.92 -10.34 -1.20
C LEU A 81 3.92 -10.27 -0.06
N ILE A 82 4.93 -11.15 -0.03
CA ILE A 82 5.77 -11.31 1.16
C ILE A 82 6.62 -10.07 1.44
N LEU A 83 7.40 -9.62 0.44
CA LEU A 83 8.29 -8.48 0.57
C LEU A 83 7.57 -7.18 0.99
N PRO A 84 6.50 -6.74 0.29
CA PRO A 84 5.78 -5.54 0.70
C PRO A 84 5.07 -5.70 2.04
N ALA A 85 4.51 -6.88 2.37
CA ALA A 85 3.90 -7.12 3.69
C ALA A 85 4.91 -6.96 4.82
N VAL A 86 6.13 -7.48 4.65
CA VAL A 86 7.21 -7.35 5.63
C VAL A 86 7.61 -5.88 5.82
N ILE A 87 7.90 -5.16 4.72
CA ILE A 87 8.32 -3.76 4.81
C ILE A 87 7.21 -2.89 5.41
N PHE A 88 5.97 -3.11 4.98
CA PHE A 88 4.80 -2.40 5.49
C PHE A 88 4.60 -2.66 6.99
N THR A 89 4.67 -3.92 7.43
CA THR A 89 4.49 -4.31 8.83
C THR A 89 5.58 -3.72 9.71
N ILE A 90 6.85 -3.80 9.29
CA ILE A 90 7.98 -3.21 10.02
C ILE A 90 7.81 -1.69 10.13
N SER A 91 7.50 -1.01 9.03
CA SER A 91 7.34 0.44 9.00
C SER A 91 6.20 0.91 9.92
N ASN A 92 5.03 0.28 9.83
CA ASN A 92 3.88 0.63 10.67
C ASN A 92 4.08 0.21 12.13
N GLY A 93 4.82 -0.87 12.40
CA GLY A 93 5.25 -1.26 13.73
C GLY A 93 6.14 -0.18 14.38
N ILE A 94 7.14 0.31 13.66
CA ILE A 94 8.02 1.40 14.13
C ILE A 94 7.20 2.67 14.41
N ILE A 95 6.27 3.04 13.51
CA ILE A 95 5.37 4.19 13.72
C ILE A 95 4.56 3.99 15.01
N TYR A 96 3.94 2.83 15.20
CA TYR A 96 3.13 2.53 16.37
C TYR A 96 3.95 2.66 17.67
N PHE A 97 5.13 2.05 17.73
CA PHE A 97 6.00 2.14 18.91
C PHE A 97 6.46 3.58 19.18
N THR A 98 6.83 4.32 18.13
CA THR A 98 7.29 5.71 18.26
C THR A 98 6.18 6.63 18.74
N VAL A 99 4.98 6.53 18.17
CA VAL A 99 3.82 7.31 18.60
C VAL A 99 3.46 6.96 20.05
N ARG A 100 3.40 5.67 20.41
CA ARG A 100 3.09 5.25 21.79
C ARG A 100 4.12 5.72 22.80
N ALA A 101 5.41 5.68 22.46
CA ALA A 101 6.49 6.19 23.31
C ALA A 101 6.37 7.72 23.49
N SER A 102 6.05 8.44 22.41
CA SER A 102 5.80 9.89 22.46
C SER A 102 4.57 10.23 23.32
N SER A 103 3.44 9.54 23.15
CA SER A 103 2.23 9.76 23.94
C SER A 103 2.47 9.50 25.42
N ARG A 104 3.22 8.46 25.77
CA ARG A 104 3.60 8.17 27.18
C ARG A 104 4.41 9.32 27.79
N ARG A 105 5.46 9.79 27.10
CA ARG A 105 6.29 10.91 27.58
C ARG A 105 5.48 12.18 27.79
N VAL A 106 4.61 12.51 26.84
CA VAL A 106 3.75 13.70 26.93
C VAL A 106 2.74 13.55 28.06
N HIS A 107 2.17 12.37 28.29
CA HIS A 107 1.23 12.15 29.40
C HIS A 107 1.90 12.27 30.77
N THR A 108 3.16 11.85 30.92
CA THR A 108 3.93 12.07 32.16
C THR A 108 4.21 13.56 32.41
N ILE A 109 4.48 14.33 31.34
CA ILE A 109 4.73 15.79 31.43
C ILE A 109 3.43 16.57 31.63
N ALA A 110 2.35 16.20 30.95
CA ALA A 110 1.04 16.85 31.04
C ALA A 110 0.30 16.51 32.36
N ALA A 111 0.53 15.33 32.94
CA ALA A 111 0.06 15.04 34.30
C ALA A 111 0.73 15.95 35.35
N ASN A 112 1.94 16.45 35.06
CA ASN A 112 2.64 17.41 35.91
C ASN A 112 2.32 18.88 35.57
N ILE A 113 1.70 19.15 34.43
CA ILE A 113 1.34 20.50 33.95
C ILE A 113 -0.14 20.48 33.56
N SER A 114 -1.00 20.73 34.55
CA SER A 114 -2.44 20.86 34.39
C SER A 114 -2.79 21.91 33.31
N GLY A 115 -3.23 21.46 32.12
CA GLY A 115 -3.88 22.36 31.14
C GLY A 115 -3.61 22.15 29.64
N SER A 116 -2.80 21.19 29.20
CA SER A 116 -2.49 21.03 27.76
C SER A 116 -3.42 20.05 27.03
N SER A 117 -4.59 20.50 26.57
CA SER A 117 -5.54 19.72 25.75
C SER A 117 -5.21 19.64 24.25
N THR A 118 -4.27 20.46 23.75
CA THR A 118 -3.91 20.55 22.32
C THR A 118 -3.03 19.41 21.84
N THR A 119 -2.17 18.88 22.70
CA THR A 119 -1.16 17.85 22.33
C THR A 119 -1.75 16.45 22.20
N GLU A 120 -2.81 16.14 22.96
CA GLU A 120 -3.54 14.87 22.91
C GLU A 120 -4.22 14.63 21.55
N ARG A 121 -4.71 15.71 20.92
CA ARG A 121 -5.49 15.68 19.68
C ARG A 121 -4.65 15.36 18.43
N LEU A 122 -3.36 15.68 18.46
CA LEU A 122 -2.40 15.32 17.39
C LEU A 122 -2.09 13.83 17.39
N SER A 123 -1.94 13.22 18.57
CA SER A 123 -1.65 11.79 18.72
C SER A 123 -2.82 10.90 18.28
N SER A 124 -4.07 11.30 18.55
CA SER A 124 -5.25 10.50 18.20
C SER A 124 -5.52 10.46 16.70
N ARG A 125 -5.29 11.58 15.99
CA ARG A 125 -5.40 11.65 14.53
C ARG A 125 -4.39 10.74 13.84
N ASP A 126 -3.13 10.74 14.28
CA ASP A 126 -2.07 9.92 13.68
C ASP A 126 -2.33 8.41 13.89
N ILE A 127 -2.91 8.04 15.03
CA ILE A 127 -3.34 6.66 15.32
C ILE A 127 -4.54 6.27 14.45
N SER A 128 -5.53 7.15 14.29
CA SER A 128 -6.69 6.89 13.41
C SER A 128 -6.23 6.68 11.97
N LEU A 129 -5.34 7.53 11.47
CA LEU A 129 -4.76 7.41 10.13
C LEU A 129 -3.90 6.15 9.98
N LEU A 130 -3.15 5.75 11.02
CA LEU A 130 -2.43 4.47 11.05
C LEU A 130 -3.37 3.26 10.94
N LYS A 131 -4.43 3.22 11.75
CA LYS A 131 -5.43 2.14 11.71
C LYS A 131 -6.06 2.02 10.32
N HIS A 132 -6.41 3.15 9.74
CA HIS A 132 -7.00 3.22 8.41
C HIS A 132 -6.05 2.70 7.32
N ILE A 133 -4.79 3.16 7.27
CA ILE A 133 -3.81 2.68 6.28
C ILE A 133 -3.56 1.17 6.42
N VAL A 134 -3.45 0.66 7.65
CA VAL A 134 -3.30 -0.78 7.91
C VAL A 134 -4.52 -1.57 7.45
N PHE A 135 -5.73 -1.06 7.72
CA PHE A 135 -6.98 -1.69 7.28
C PHE A 135 -7.09 -1.79 5.76
N VAL A 136 -6.83 -0.70 5.04
CA VAL A 136 -6.86 -0.67 3.57
C VAL A 136 -5.82 -1.62 2.98
N PHE A 137 -4.61 -1.67 3.56
CA PHE A 137 -3.57 -2.61 3.14
C PHE A 137 -3.98 -4.07 3.35
N ILE A 138 -4.59 -4.41 4.48
CA ILE A 138 -5.08 -5.78 4.74
C ILE A 138 -6.12 -6.18 3.69
N ILE A 139 -7.11 -5.32 3.40
CA ILE A 139 -8.12 -5.59 2.37
C ILE A 139 -7.46 -5.86 1.02
N TYR A 140 -6.51 -5.02 0.62
CA TYR A 140 -5.75 -5.21 -0.61
C TYR A 140 -5.04 -6.57 -0.60
N MET A 141 -4.22 -6.88 0.41
CA MET A 141 -3.46 -8.12 0.48
C MET A 141 -4.35 -9.35 0.48
N THR A 142 -5.48 -9.33 1.19
CA THR A 142 -6.44 -10.45 1.21
C THR A 142 -7.12 -10.64 -0.13
N GLY A 143 -7.38 -9.56 -0.89
CA GLY A 143 -7.97 -9.66 -2.23
C GLY A 143 -7.02 -10.31 -3.24
N TRP A 144 -5.72 -10.00 -3.15
CA TRP A 144 -4.70 -10.52 -4.06
C TRP A 144 -4.14 -11.89 -3.65
N SER A 145 -4.24 -12.27 -2.37
CA SER A 145 -3.68 -13.54 -1.88
C SER A 145 -4.14 -14.79 -2.64
N PRO A 146 -5.45 -14.99 -2.94
CA PRO A 146 -5.93 -16.25 -3.54
C PRO A 146 -5.27 -16.59 -4.89
N ILE A 147 -5.12 -15.61 -5.78
CA ILE A 147 -4.53 -15.83 -7.10
C ILE A 147 -3.04 -16.18 -7.01
N TYR A 148 -2.29 -15.50 -6.13
CA TYR A 148 -0.86 -15.78 -5.95
C TYR A 148 -0.61 -17.09 -5.19
N ILE A 149 -1.49 -17.47 -4.25
CA ILE A 149 -1.43 -18.79 -3.60
C ILE A 149 -1.64 -19.89 -4.65
N ALA A 150 -2.66 -19.75 -5.51
CA ALA A 150 -2.91 -20.71 -6.59
C ALA A 150 -1.72 -20.81 -7.56
N ALA A 151 -1.07 -19.67 -7.88
CA ALA A 151 0.11 -19.64 -8.74
C ALA A 151 1.31 -20.38 -8.13
N VAL A 152 1.56 -20.22 -6.82
CA VAL A 152 2.64 -20.93 -6.12
C VAL A 152 2.36 -22.42 -6.00
N SER A 153 1.10 -22.79 -5.79
CA SER A 153 0.69 -24.19 -5.71
C SER A 153 0.71 -24.92 -7.06
N GLY A 154 1.03 -24.22 -8.16
CA GLY A 154 0.98 -24.77 -9.52
C GLY A 154 -0.45 -25.05 -10.01
N LEU A 155 -1.48 -24.64 -9.27
CA LEU A 155 -2.89 -24.91 -9.61
C LEU A 155 -3.35 -24.10 -10.83
N THR A 156 -2.65 -23.02 -11.17
CA THR A 156 -3.03 -22.13 -12.27
C THR A 156 -2.85 -22.75 -13.66
N SER A 157 -1.99 -23.76 -13.84
CA SER A 157 -1.79 -24.42 -15.14
C SER A 157 -2.93 -25.37 -15.50
N ASP A 158 -3.54 -25.99 -14.48
CA ASP A 158 -4.48 -27.11 -14.66
C ASP A 158 -5.93 -26.70 -14.36
N MET A 159 -6.14 -25.44 -13.99
CA MET A 159 -7.43 -24.90 -13.58
C MET A 159 -8.26 -24.46 -14.80
N PRO A 160 -9.58 -24.78 -14.82
CA PRO A 160 -10.47 -24.25 -15.85
C PRO A 160 -10.60 -22.72 -15.74
N GLU A 161 -10.72 -22.03 -16.88
CA GLU A 161 -10.71 -20.56 -16.96
C GLU A 161 -11.70 -19.87 -16.01
N TRP A 162 -12.91 -20.43 -15.84
CA TRP A 162 -13.92 -19.84 -14.95
C TRP A 162 -13.46 -19.77 -13.49
N LEU A 163 -12.67 -20.74 -13.03
CA LEU A 163 -12.16 -20.80 -11.66
C LEU A 163 -10.98 -19.84 -11.49
N TYR A 164 -10.18 -19.63 -12.55
CA TYR A 164 -9.17 -18.58 -12.59
C TYR A 164 -9.78 -17.19 -12.44
N TYR A 165 -10.84 -16.88 -13.21
CA TYR A 165 -11.56 -15.60 -13.08
C TYR A 165 -12.23 -15.45 -11.71
N LEU A 166 -12.77 -16.53 -11.15
CA LEU A 166 -13.34 -16.52 -9.80
C LEU A 166 -12.28 -16.15 -8.75
N LEU A 167 -11.04 -16.63 -8.88
CA LEU A 167 -9.91 -16.28 -8.00
C LEU A 167 -9.40 -14.85 -8.20
N GLN A 168 -9.62 -14.25 -9.38
CA GLN A 168 -9.31 -12.84 -9.62
C GLN A 168 -10.38 -11.88 -9.07
N LEU A 169 -11.63 -12.34 -8.90
CA LEU A 169 -12.73 -11.49 -8.44
C LEU A 169 -12.43 -10.78 -7.10
N PRO A 170 -11.86 -11.43 -6.06
CA PRO A 170 -11.47 -10.75 -4.82
C PRO A 170 -10.44 -9.64 -5.03
N ALA A 171 -9.49 -9.82 -5.96
CA ALA A 171 -8.50 -8.80 -6.29
C ALA A 171 -9.17 -7.55 -6.89
N ALA A 172 -10.07 -7.74 -7.85
CA ALA A 172 -10.84 -6.66 -8.46
C ALA A 172 -11.71 -5.91 -7.43
N ILE A 173 -12.41 -6.65 -6.57
CA ILE A 173 -13.22 -6.09 -5.49
C ILE A 173 -12.34 -5.28 -4.52
N SER A 174 -11.18 -5.81 -4.13
CA SER A 174 -10.26 -5.11 -3.22
C SER A 174 -9.79 -3.78 -3.81
N PHE A 175 -9.51 -3.73 -5.12
CA PHE A 175 -9.11 -2.51 -5.80
C PHE A 175 -10.24 -1.47 -5.82
N ILE A 176 -11.48 -1.89 -6.07
CA ILE A 176 -12.66 -1.02 -6.01
C ILE A 176 -12.83 -0.47 -4.60
N ILE A 177 -12.68 -1.30 -3.56
CA ILE A 177 -12.79 -0.86 -2.17
C ILE A 177 -11.73 0.21 -1.86
N VAL A 178 -10.48 0.00 -2.24
CA VAL A 178 -9.38 0.98 -2.05
C VAL A 178 -9.70 2.30 -2.77
N LEU A 179 -10.25 2.24 -3.98
CA LEU A 179 -10.61 3.42 -4.76
C LEU A 179 -11.78 4.19 -4.11
N LEU A 180 -12.82 3.49 -3.68
CA LEU A 180 -13.96 4.09 -2.96
C LEU A 180 -13.52 4.71 -1.63
N ASP A 181 -12.63 4.03 -0.92
CA ASP A 181 -12.06 4.52 0.34
C ASP A 181 -11.28 5.83 0.13
N LEU A 182 -10.44 5.91 -0.90
CA LEU A 182 -9.73 7.13 -1.29
C LEU A 182 -10.69 8.30 -1.58
N LEU A 183 -11.77 8.04 -2.32
CA LEU A 183 -12.79 9.04 -2.63
C LEU A 183 -13.58 9.50 -1.39
N TRP A 184 -13.83 8.58 -0.46
CA TRP A 184 -14.60 8.86 0.74
C TRP A 184 -13.78 9.61 1.80
N TYR A 185 -12.52 9.21 1.99
CA TYR A 185 -11.67 9.74 3.06
C TYR A 185 -11.00 11.07 2.68
N ASN A 186 -10.84 11.35 1.38
CA ASN A 186 -10.28 12.61 0.92
C ASN A 186 -11.36 13.70 0.80
N HIS A 187 -11.45 14.53 1.84
CA HIS A 187 -12.42 15.63 1.90
C HIS A 187 -12.27 16.63 0.75
N GLU A 188 -11.03 16.98 0.38
CA GLU A 188 -10.75 17.97 -0.68
C GLU A 188 -11.20 17.44 -2.05
N VAL A 189 -10.89 16.17 -2.36
CA VAL A 189 -11.35 15.52 -3.59
C VAL A 189 -12.86 15.47 -3.63
N ARG A 190 -13.52 15.12 -2.52
CA ARG A 190 -14.98 15.08 -2.45
C ARG A 190 -15.61 16.46 -2.64
N GLN A 191 -15.03 17.52 -2.05
CA GLN A 191 -15.51 18.89 -2.26
C GLN A 191 -15.34 19.31 -3.72
N TYR A 192 -14.17 19.08 -4.30
CA TYR A 192 -13.91 19.38 -5.71
C TYR A 192 -14.87 18.65 -6.66
N LEU A 193 -15.13 17.36 -6.41
CA LEU A 193 -16.09 16.59 -7.20
C LEU A 193 -17.52 17.12 -7.05
N LYS A 194 -17.95 17.48 -5.84
CA LYS A 194 -19.26 18.09 -5.59
C LYS A 194 -19.41 19.42 -6.34
N GLU A 195 -18.42 20.30 -6.25
CA GLU A 195 -18.44 21.59 -6.93
C GLU A 195 -18.50 21.44 -8.46
N LYS A 196 -17.73 20.52 -9.01
CA LYS A 196 -17.72 20.27 -10.46
C LYS A 196 -19.03 19.64 -10.95
N PHE A 197 -19.60 18.73 -10.16
CA PHE A 197 -20.90 18.12 -10.45
C PHE A 197 -22.04 19.15 -10.44
N ILE A 198 -22.08 20.03 -9.44
CA ILE A 198 -23.07 21.12 -9.35
C ILE A 198 -22.95 22.06 -10.56
N LYS A 199 -21.73 22.45 -10.95
CA LYS A 199 -21.50 23.29 -12.15
C LYS A 199 -22.00 22.61 -13.42
N TRP A 200 -21.75 21.31 -13.59
CA TRP A 200 -22.24 20.56 -14.75
C TRP A 200 -23.78 20.52 -14.79
N LEU A 201 -24.42 20.34 -13.65
CA LEU A 201 -25.88 20.30 -13.50
C LEU A 201 -26.57 21.66 -13.71
N HIS A 202 -25.85 22.78 -13.65
CA HIS A 202 -26.37 24.12 -13.93
C HIS A 202 -26.08 24.59 -15.37
N ILE A 203 -25.30 23.84 -16.15
CA ILE A 203 -25.01 24.12 -17.56
C ILE A 203 -25.99 23.38 -18.50
N GLN A 204 -26.76 22.42 -17.97
CA GLN A 204 -27.93 21.83 -18.63
C GLN A 204 -29.22 22.50 -18.17
#